data_AF-A0A4W4DVH7-F1
#
_entry.id   AF-A0A4W4DVH7-F1
#
_cell.length_a   1.000
_cell.length_b   1.000
_cell.length_c   1.000
_cell.angle_alpha   90.00
_cell.angle_beta   90.00
_cell.angle_gamma   90.00
#
_symmetry.space_group_name_H-M   'P 1'
#
loop_
_entity.id
_entity.type
_entity.pdbx_description
1 polymer ?
#
loop_
_entity_poly.entity_id
_entity_poly.type
_entity_poly.pdbx_seq_one_letter_code
_entity_poly.pdbx_strand_id
1 'polypeptide(L)'
;MARSPAAADPIRMEEDTDDLDSVKALAAKLKLQTRRASYSEWKERVQTRPWTRAQPGASADRAADLGGLARHGTPATTVRDICGFHTIDDALEWLRGELQEMRLQDNRLARQLIHMRAEIHRLKVEQVCHRHKEMLEDAAYELEECGEESDLLCDIPLKATFALSTPLKHLGLTKMNLNARRFSLC
;
A
#
# COMPACT_ATOMS: atom_id res chain seq x y z
N MET A 1 -48.73 -6.21 -41.32
CA MET A 1 -47.34 -6.10 -41.80
C MET A 1 -46.42 -6.14 -40.58
N ALA A 2 -45.76 -7.27 -40.40
CA ALA A 2 -44.94 -7.58 -39.23
C ALA A 2 -43.66 -6.73 -39.23
N ARG A 3 -43.32 -6.15 -38.08
CA ARG A 3 -41.98 -5.62 -37.82
C ARG A 3 -41.08 -6.78 -37.43
N SER A 4 -40.06 -7.01 -38.24
CA SER A 4 -38.97 -7.95 -37.95
C SER A 4 -38.13 -7.45 -36.77
N PRO A 5 -37.66 -8.32 -35.86
CA PRO A 5 -36.72 -7.93 -34.81
C PRO A 5 -35.29 -7.86 -35.37
N ALA A 6 -34.55 -6.83 -34.95
CA ALA A 6 -33.13 -6.68 -35.23
C ALA A 6 -32.37 -7.87 -34.61
N ALA A 7 -31.58 -8.57 -35.43
CA ALA A 7 -30.63 -9.56 -34.97
C ALA A 7 -29.57 -8.85 -34.09
N ALA A 8 -29.42 -9.32 -32.86
CA ALA A 8 -28.32 -8.94 -32.01
C ALA A 8 -27.04 -9.61 -32.55
N ASP A 9 -26.04 -8.81 -32.92
CA ASP A 9 -24.70 -9.27 -33.27
C ASP A 9 -24.05 -10.00 -32.08
N PRO A 10 -23.67 -11.28 -32.20
CA PRO A 10 -23.09 -12.04 -31.09
C PRO A 10 -21.58 -12.23 -31.26
N ILE A 11 -20.83 -11.24 -31.77
CA ILE A 11 -19.38 -11.37 -31.95
C ILE A 11 -18.69 -10.04 -31.65
N ARG A 12 -18.30 -9.83 -30.40
CA ARG A 12 -17.36 -8.76 -30.03
C ARG A 12 -16.59 -9.02 -28.73
N MET A 13 -16.44 -10.29 -28.35
CA MET A 13 -15.75 -10.72 -27.12
C MET A 13 -14.53 -11.62 -27.38
N GLU A 14 -14.22 -11.96 -28.64
CA GLU A 14 -13.08 -12.84 -28.99
C GLU A 14 -11.78 -12.06 -29.24
N GLU A 15 -11.84 -10.78 -29.61
CA GLU A 15 -10.64 -9.99 -29.97
C GLU A 15 -9.78 -9.66 -28.74
N ASP A 16 -10.41 -9.40 -27.58
CA ASP A 16 -9.71 -9.04 -26.34
C ASP A 16 -8.94 -10.21 -25.70
N THR A 17 -9.35 -11.47 -25.95
CA THR A 17 -8.68 -12.65 -25.37
C THR A 17 -7.36 -12.94 -26.04
N ASP A 18 -7.30 -12.76 -27.36
CA ASP A 18 -6.11 -13.01 -28.18
C ASP A 18 -5.01 -11.99 -27.86
N ASP A 19 -5.38 -10.72 -27.65
CA ASP A 19 -4.47 -9.66 -27.26
C ASP A 19 -3.84 -9.92 -25.89
N LEU A 20 -4.63 -10.33 -24.90
CA LEU A 20 -4.14 -10.68 -23.56
C LEU A 20 -3.16 -11.86 -23.58
N ASP A 21 -3.43 -12.87 -24.39
CA ASP A 21 -2.57 -14.05 -24.52
C ASP A 21 -1.27 -13.75 -25.27
N SER A 22 -1.33 -12.87 -26.28
CA SER A 22 -0.14 -12.35 -26.96
C SER A 22 0.80 -11.59 -25.98
N VAL A 23 0.23 -10.77 -25.09
CA VAL A 23 0.98 -10.02 -24.07
C VAL A 23 1.59 -10.96 -23.02
N LYS A 24 0.85 -11.99 -22.58
CA LYS A 24 1.37 -13.02 -21.67
C LYS A 24 2.54 -13.78 -22.32
N ALA A 25 2.42 -14.15 -23.60
CA ALA A 25 3.46 -14.83 -24.35
C ALA A 25 4.70 -13.96 -24.51
N LEU A 26 4.53 -12.67 -24.82
CA LEU A 26 5.62 -11.71 -24.92
C LEU A 26 6.32 -11.51 -23.57
N ALA A 27 5.57 -11.38 -22.48
CA ALA A 27 6.12 -11.28 -21.13
C ALA A 27 6.91 -12.54 -20.73
N ALA A 28 6.42 -13.74 -21.08
CA ALA A 28 7.13 -15.00 -20.87
C ALA A 28 8.42 -15.08 -21.71
N LYS A 29 8.37 -14.68 -22.99
CA LYS A 29 9.52 -14.62 -23.90
C LYS A 29 10.61 -13.68 -23.39
N LEU A 30 10.21 -12.54 -22.80
CA LEU A 30 11.10 -11.56 -22.20
C LEU A 30 11.51 -11.90 -20.75
N LYS A 31 11.05 -13.05 -20.21
CA LYS A 31 11.31 -13.50 -18.83
C LYS A 31 10.96 -12.45 -17.78
N LEU A 32 9.92 -11.65 -18.03
CA LEU A 32 9.46 -10.63 -17.10
C LEU A 32 8.74 -11.31 -15.93
N GLN A 33 9.23 -11.08 -14.71
CA GLN A 33 8.52 -11.46 -13.50
C GLN A 33 7.34 -10.50 -13.28
N THR A 34 6.26 -10.71 -14.03
CA THR A 34 5.02 -9.89 -13.93
C THR A 34 4.23 -10.17 -12.65
N ARG A 35 4.64 -11.17 -11.86
CA ARG A 35 4.00 -11.63 -10.64
C ARG A 35 4.99 -11.61 -9.48
N ARG A 36 4.53 -11.24 -8.29
CA ARG A 36 5.30 -11.37 -7.04
C ARG A 36 5.64 -12.84 -6.79
N ALA A 37 6.85 -13.12 -6.31
CA ALA A 37 7.33 -14.48 -6.04
C ALA A 37 6.36 -15.27 -5.13
N SER A 38 5.88 -14.64 -4.06
CA SER A 38 4.90 -15.22 -3.13
C SER A 38 3.59 -15.66 -3.79
N TYR A 39 3.14 -14.95 -4.82
CA TYR A 39 1.92 -15.32 -5.55
C TYR A 39 2.17 -16.49 -6.49
N SER A 40 3.36 -16.59 -7.08
CA SER A 40 3.74 -17.73 -7.91
C SER A 40 3.86 -19.01 -7.08
N GLU A 41 4.50 -18.93 -5.91
CA GLU A 41 4.58 -20.04 -4.93
C GLU A 41 3.19 -20.48 -4.45
N TRP A 42 2.31 -19.53 -4.12
CA TRP A 42 0.93 -19.85 -3.74
C TRP A 42 0.19 -20.57 -4.88
N LYS A 43 0.30 -20.06 -6.12
CA LYS A 43 -0.36 -20.65 -7.28
C LYS A 43 0.11 -22.09 -7.50
N GLU A 44 1.41 -22.34 -7.41
CA GLU A 44 1.99 -23.67 -7.54
C GLU A 44 1.47 -24.60 -6.44
N ARG A 45 1.45 -24.15 -5.17
CA ARG A 45 0.91 -24.93 -4.03
C ARG A 45 -0.57 -25.29 -4.21
N VAL A 46 -1.38 -24.37 -4.74
CA VAL A 46 -2.81 -24.63 -4.99
C VAL A 46 -3.01 -25.60 -6.15
N GLN A 47 -2.24 -25.45 -7.23
CA GLN A 47 -2.36 -26.31 -8.41
C GLN A 47 -1.82 -27.73 -8.21
N THR A 48 -0.81 -27.89 -7.36
CA THR A 48 -0.20 -29.19 -7.04
C THR A 48 -0.97 -29.99 -6.00
N ARG A 49 -1.86 -29.35 -5.22
CA ARG A 49 -2.68 -30.03 -4.21
C ARG A 49 -3.83 -30.76 -4.91
N PRO A 50 -3.84 -32.10 -4.94
CA PRO A 50 -5.00 -32.81 -5.46
C PRO A 50 -6.22 -32.46 -4.60
N TRP A 51 -7.38 -32.28 -5.24
CA TRP A 51 -8.67 -31.98 -4.56
C TRP A 51 -9.07 -33.08 -3.56
N THR A 52 -8.37 -34.21 -3.58
CA THR A 52 -8.61 -35.37 -2.73
C THR A 52 -8.38 -34.99 -1.27
N ARG A 53 -9.50 -34.91 -0.54
CA ARG A 53 -9.68 -35.07 0.91
C ARG A 53 -8.40 -34.90 1.73
N ALA A 54 -8.18 -33.69 2.22
CA ALA A 54 -7.56 -33.56 3.53
C ALA A 54 -8.52 -34.22 4.52
N GLN A 55 -8.26 -35.47 4.91
CA GLN A 55 -8.99 -36.12 5.99
C GLN A 55 -8.76 -35.32 7.28
N PRO A 56 -9.82 -34.84 7.97
CA PRO A 56 -9.73 -34.56 9.38
C PRO A 56 -9.87 -35.89 10.11
N GLY A 57 -8.75 -36.45 10.60
CA GLY A 57 -8.78 -37.64 11.46
C GLY A 57 -7.85 -38.76 11.05
N ALA A 58 -6.54 -38.49 10.94
CA ALA A 58 -5.53 -39.54 11.08
C ALA A 58 -5.43 -39.94 12.56
N SER A 59 -6.48 -40.58 13.08
CA SER A 59 -6.47 -41.33 14.34
C SER A 59 -7.66 -42.29 14.37
N ALA A 60 -7.70 -43.23 13.43
CA ALA A 60 -8.47 -44.45 13.59
C ALA A 60 -7.56 -45.60 13.20
N ASP A 61 -6.81 -46.05 14.20
CA ASP A 61 -6.04 -47.27 14.17
C ASP A 61 -6.91 -48.48 13.79
N ARG A 62 -6.33 -49.33 12.94
CA ARG A 62 -6.51 -50.79 12.88
C ARG A 62 -7.94 -51.33 12.74
N ALA A 63 -8.33 -51.53 11.49
CA ALA A 63 -8.93 -52.80 11.05
C ALA A 63 -8.19 -53.14 9.73
N ALA A 64 -7.30 -54.14 9.71
CA ALA A 64 -7.65 -55.53 9.38
C ALA A 64 -8.53 -55.56 8.10
N ASP A 65 -8.16 -56.16 6.98
CA ASP A 65 -7.25 -57.26 6.72
C ASP A 65 -7.20 -57.42 5.18
N LEU A 66 -6.11 -57.92 4.64
CA LEU A 66 -5.99 -58.56 3.33
C LEU A 66 -6.51 -57.82 2.07
N GLY A 67 -5.55 -57.19 1.38
CA GLY A 67 -5.59 -57.15 -0.07
C GLY A 67 -5.50 -58.57 -0.65
N GLY A 68 -6.41 -58.88 -1.58
CA GLY A 68 -6.29 -60.06 -2.43
C GLY A 68 -7.61 -60.77 -2.64
N LEU A 69 -8.39 -60.32 -3.63
CA LEU A 69 -8.90 -61.14 -4.74
C LEU A 69 -9.95 -60.34 -5.52
N ALA A 70 -9.61 -60.04 -6.77
CA ALA A 70 -10.58 -59.69 -7.78
C ALA A 70 -11.65 -60.78 -7.82
N ARG A 71 -12.90 -60.41 -7.51
CA ARG A 71 -14.07 -61.21 -7.89
C ARG A 71 -15.03 -60.33 -8.66
N HIS A 72 -15.02 -60.62 -9.96
CA HIS A 72 -15.97 -60.22 -10.97
C HIS A 72 -17.41 -60.19 -10.41
N GLY A 73 -18.06 -59.03 -10.55
CA GLY A 73 -19.43 -58.83 -10.14
C GLY A 73 -19.87 -57.39 -10.33
N THR A 74 -19.99 -56.95 -11.59
CA THR A 74 -20.91 -55.84 -11.87
C THR A 74 -22.33 -56.38 -11.69
N PRO A 75 -23.21 -55.62 -11.04
CA PRO A 75 -24.04 -54.76 -11.87
C PRO A 75 -24.21 -53.37 -11.27
N ALA A 76 -24.67 -52.48 -12.14
CA ALA A 76 -25.18 -51.15 -11.85
C ALA A 76 -24.13 -50.04 -11.84
N THR A 77 -24.26 -49.23 -12.88
CA THR A 77 -23.95 -47.81 -13.01
C THR A 77 -24.26 -47.00 -11.73
N THR A 78 -23.50 -47.18 -10.65
CA THR A 78 -23.53 -46.26 -9.52
C THR A 78 -22.51 -45.18 -9.84
N VAL A 79 -23.02 -44.07 -10.38
CA VAL A 79 -22.42 -42.72 -10.41
C VAL A 79 -20.96 -42.72 -9.94
N ARG A 80 -20.06 -42.88 -10.90
CA ARG A 80 -18.62 -42.62 -10.83
C ARG A 80 -18.31 -41.59 -9.72
N ASP A 81 -17.68 -42.00 -8.62
CA ASP A 81 -17.26 -41.14 -7.50
C ASP A 81 -16.77 -39.79 -8.07
N ILE A 82 -17.51 -38.72 -7.80
CA ILE A 82 -17.21 -37.41 -8.37
C ILE A 82 -16.09 -36.83 -7.52
N CYS A 83 -14.87 -36.80 -8.06
CA CYS A 83 -13.70 -36.24 -7.38
C CYS A 83 -13.42 -36.82 -5.98
N GLY A 84 -13.81 -38.08 -5.73
CA GLY A 84 -13.66 -38.76 -4.43
C GLY A 84 -14.81 -38.53 -3.45
N PHE A 85 -15.93 -37.97 -3.89
CA PHE A 85 -17.18 -37.89 -3.15
C PHE A 85 -18.18 -38.95 -3.63
N HIS A 86 -18.91 -39.53 -2.67
CA HIS A 86 -19.88 -40.61 -2.91
C HIS A 86 -21.15 -40.11 -3.59
N THR A 87 -21.51 -38.83 -3.40
CA THR A 87 -22.65 -38.18 -4.05
C THR A 87 -22.32 -36.73 -4.46
N ILE A 88 -23.11 -36.16 -5.38
CA ILE A 88 -23.01 -34.74 -5.76
C ILE A 88 -23.33 -33.84 -4.57
N ASP A 89 -24.35 -34.20 -3.79
CA ASP A 89 -24.79 -33.41 -2.63
C ASP A 89 -23.68 -33.31 -1.57
N ASP A 90 -22.94 -34.39 -1.32
CA ASP A 90 -21.78 -34.38 -0.41
C ASP A 90 -20.68 -33.41 -0.88
N ALA A 91 -20.40 -33.39 -2.19
CA ALA A 91 -19.41 -32.49 -2.77
C ALA A 91 -19.85 -31.02 -2.67
N LEU A 92 -21.15 -30.75 -2.89
CA LEU A 92 -21.72 -29.41 -2.80
C LEU A 92 -21.77 -28.90 -1.37
N GLU A 93 -22.12 -29.75 -0.40
CA GLU A 93 -22.15 -29.37 1.01
C GLU A 93 -20.73 -29.08 1.53
N TRP A 94 -19.75 -29.89 1.12
CA TRP A 94 -18.34 -29.61 1.40
C TRP A 94 -17.89 -28.27 0.81
N LEU A 95 -18.20 -28.00 -0.47
CA LEU A 95 -17.84 -26.75 -1.13
C LEU A 95 -18.45 -25.54 -0.42
N ARG A 96 -19.71 -25.64 0.01
CA ARG A 96 -20.40 -24.59 0.78
C ARG A 96 -19.67 -24.31 2.10
N GLY A 97 -19.28 -25.36 2.82
CA GLY A 97 -18.51 -25.23 4.06
C GLY A 97 -17.15 -24.54 3.83
N GLU A 98 -16.40 -24.99 2.82
CA GLU A 98 -15.09 -24.41 2.49
C GLU A 98 -15.21 -22.93 2.07
N LEU A 99 -16.21 -22.59 1.25
CA LEU A 99 -16.47 -21.20 0.85
C LEU A 99 -16.88 -20.31 2.03
N GLN A 100 -17.63 -20.85 3.00
CA GLN A 100 -17.97 -20.13 4.22
C GLN A 100 -16.72 -19.87 5.08
N GLU A 101 -15.85 -20.87 5.23
CA GLU A 101 -14.59 -20.73 5.98
C GLU A 101 -13.65 -19.72 5.30
N MET A 102 -13.45 -19.83 3.98
CA MET A 102 -12.67 -18.85 3.22
C MET A 102 -13.22 -17.43 3.39
N ARG A 103 -14.56 -17.27 3.32
CA ARG A 103 -15.21 -15.97 3.52
C ARG A 103 -14.99 -15.43 4.93
N LEU A 104 -15.01 -16.29 5.96
CA LEU A 104 -14.75 -15.89 7.34
C LEU A 104 -13.30 -15.42 7.52
N GLN A 105 -12.35 -16.14 6.95
CA GLN A 105 -10.92 -15.78 6.96
C GLN A 105 -10.68 -14.45 6.25
N ASP A 106 -11.26 -14.25 5.07
CA ASP A 106 -11.18 -12.99 4.33
C ASP A 106 -11.79 -11.83 5.12
N ASN A 107 -12.93 -12.04 5.79
CA ASN A 107 -13.55 -11.01 6.62
C ASN A 107 -12.64 -10.62 7.80
N ARG A 108 -11.99 -11.60 8.44
CA ARG A 108 -11.03 -11.35 9.52
C ARG A 108 -9.82 -10.55 9.01
N LEU A 109 -9.23 -10.97 7.90
CA LEU A 109 -8.11 -10.28 7.27
C LEU A 109 -8.48 -8.84 6.89
N ALA A 110 -9.65 -8.63 6.29
CA ALA A 110 -10.13 -7.30 5.93
C ALA A 110 -10.24 -6.38 7.16
N ARG A 111 -10.78 -6.88 8.27
CA ARG A 111 -10.85 -6.12 9.54
C ARG A 111 -9.46 -5.78 10.07
N GLN A 112 -8.52 -6.72 10.03
CA GLN A 112 -7.13 -6.48 10.44
C GLN A 112 -6.46 -5.42 9.57
N LEU A 113 -6.65 -5.48 8.25
CA LEU A 113 -6.10 -4.49 7.31
C LEU A 113 -6.70 -3.10 7.53
N ILE A 114 -8.01 -3.00 7.78
CA ILE A 114 -8.66 -1.72 8.12
C ILE A 114 -8.07 -1.13 9.40
N HIS A 115 -7.89 -1.97 10.44
CA HIS A 115 -7.27 -1.54 11.69
C HIS A 115 -5.83 -1.06 11.48
N MET A 116 -4.99 -1.84 10.80
CA MET A 116 -3.61 -1.45 10.51
C MET A 116 -3.53 -0.16 9.69
N ARG A 117 -4.44 0.03 8.72
CA ARG A 117 -4.52 1.27 7.95
C ARG A 117 -4.82 2.48 8.84
N ALA A 118 -5.73 2.34 9.80
CA ALA A 118 -6.04 3.42 10.74
C ALA A 118 -4.84 3.74 11.65
N GLU A 119 -4.18 2.71 12.20
CA GLU A 119 -2.97 2.88 13.03
C GLU A 119 -1.83 3.55 12.26
N ILE A 120 -1.56 3.11 11.03
CA ILE A 120 -0.54 3.74 10.17
C ILE A 120 -0.88 5.21 9.92
N HIS A 121 -2.16 5.53 9.70
CA HIS A 121 -2.57 6.91 9.50
C HIS A 121 -2.37 7.75 10.76
N ARG A 122 -2.78 7.25 11.94
CA ARG A 122 -2.55 7.92 13.22
C ARG A 122 -1.07 8.21 13.44
N LEU A 123 -0.22 7.19 13.31
CA LEU A 123 1.22 7.31 13.48
C LEU A 123 1.84 8.31 12.50
N LYS A 124 1.39 8.34 11.25
CA LYS A 124 1.84 9.34 10.26
C LYS A 124 1.48 10.76 10.67
N VAL A 125 0.26 10.98 11.17
CA VAL A 125 -0.16 12.29 11.68
C VAL A 125 0.69 12.70 12.88
N GLU A 126 0.86 11.80 13.85
CA GLU A 126 1.71 12.02 15.03
C GLU A 126 3.16 12.38 14.63
N GLN A 127 3.73 11.65 13.66
CA GLN A 127 5.09 11.91 13.16
C GLN A 127 5.20 13.31 12.52
N VAL A 128 4.23 13.71 11.70
CA VAL A 128 4.23 15.04 11.06
C VAL A 128 4.07 16.13 12.11
N CYS A 129 3.18 15.95 13.09
CA CYS A 129 3.01 16.88 14.20
C CYS A 129 4.30 17.03 15.02
N HIS A 130 4.99 15.93 15.32
CA HIS A 130 6.25 15.96 16.04
C HIS A 130 7.33 16.73 15.27
N ARG A 131 7.51 16.41 13.98
CA ARG A 131 8.46 17.13 13.12
C ARG A 131 8.15 18.62 13.02
N HIS A 132 6.87 18.99 12.92
CA HIS A 132 6.48 20.40 12.89
C HIS A 132 6.80 21.11 14.22
N LYS A 133 6.61 20.42 15.35
CA LYS A 133 6.98 20.94 16.66
C LYS A 133 8.49 21.18 16.76
N GLU A 134 9.32 20.23 16.33
CA GLU A 134 10.78 20.41 16.30
C GLU A 134 11.17 21.64 15.46
N MET A 135 10.58 21.81 14.27
CA MET A 135 10.85 23.00 13.44
C MET A 135 10.45 24.32 14.10
N LEU A 136 9.37 24.33 14.89
CA LEU A 136 8.96 25.53 15.64
C LEU A 136 9.88 25.79 16.81
N GLU A 137 10.36 24.75 17.49
CA GLU A 137 11.35 24.84 18.56
C GLU A 137 12.68 25.39 18.02
N ASP A 138 13.17 24.86 16.89
CA ASP A 138 14.38 25.38 16.21
C ASP A 138 14.25 26.87 15.89
N ALA A 139 13.14 27.28 15.27
CA ALA A 139 12.89 28.70 14.96
C ALA A 139 12.74 29.58 16.21
N ALA A 140 12.23 29.02 17.31
CA ALA A 140 12.13 29.74 18.59
C ALA A 140 13.52 29.95 19.20
N TYR A 141 14.40 28.95 19.15
CA TYR A 141 15.79 29.07 19.60
C TYR A 141 16.57 30.11 18.79
N GLU A 142 16.45 30.10 17.46
CA GLU A 142 17.10 31.11 16.58
C GLU A 142 16.66 32.55 16.92
N LEU A 143 15.38 32.75 17.24
CA LEU A 143 14.85 34.05 17.66
C LEU A 143 15.37 34.48 19.04
N GLU A 144 15.50 33.55 19.98
CA GLU A 144 16.05 33.82 21.32
C GLU A 144 17.52 34.26 21.22
N GLU A 145 18.34 33.56 20.43
CA GLU A 145 19.73 33.93 20.16
C GLU A 145 19.85 35.35 19.55
N CYS A 146 19.01 35.69 18.58
CA CYS A 146 18.99 37.03 17.99
C CYS A 146 18.56 38.13 18.99
N GLY A 147 17.67 37.81 19.93
CA GLY A 147 17.26 38.70 21.01
C GLY A 147 18.41 38.97 21.98
N GLU A 148 19.12 37.93 22.39
CA GLU A 148 20.29 38.02 23.27
C GLU A 148 21.46 38.79 22.62
N GLU A 149 21.72 38.57 21.33
CA GLU A 149 22.71 39.34 20.57
C GLU A 149 22.34 40.84 20.46
N SER A 150 21.05 41.14 20.28
CA SER A 150 20.56 42.52 20.27
C SER A 150 20.66 43.17 21.64
N ASP A 151 20.38 42.45 22.73
CA ASP A 151 20.51 42.99 24.10
C ASP A 151 21.97 43.32 24.43
N LEU A 152 22.92 42.48 24.02
CA LEU A 152 24.36 42.77 24.14
C LEU A 152 24.81 43.99 23.29
N LEU A 153 24.19 44.20 22.12
CA LEU A 153 24.40 45.40 21.29
C LEU A 153 23.69 46.65 21.86
N CYS A 154 22.58 46.48 22.56
CA CYS A 154 21.85 47.56 23.23
C CYS A 154 22.54 48.05 24.51
N ASP A 155 23.39 47.23 25.12
CA ASP A 155 24.26 47.60 26.24
C ASP A 155 25.51 48.39 25.81
N ILE A 156 25.78 48.49 24.51
CA ILE A 156 26.80 49.40 24.00
C ILE A 156 26.29 50.82 24.25
N PRO A 157 26.98 51.64 25.05
CA PRO A 157 26.54 53.01 25.27
C PRO A 157 26.43 53.69 23.91
N LEU A 158 25.26 54.26 23.60
CA LEU A 158 24.95 55.02 22.38
C LEU A 158 26.09 55.99 21.95
N LYS A 159 26.95 56.38 22.89
CA LYS A 159 28.17 57.16 22.69
C LYS A 159 29.18 56.51 21.72
N ALA A 160 29.20 55.18 21.56
CA ALA A 160 30.11 54.48 20.64
C ALA A 160 29.53 54.37 19.21
N THR A 161 28.20 54.31 19.04
CA THR A 161 27.56 54.33 17.70
C THR A 161 27.62 55.72 17.06
N PHE A 162 27.78 56.79 17.84
CA PHE A 162 28.09 58.13 17.33
C PHE A 162 29.56 58.33 16.91
N ALA A 163 30.44 57.34 17.07
CA ALA A 163 31.81 57.42 16.55
C ALA A 163 31.83 57.49 15.01
N LEU A 164 30.77 57.04 14.32
CA LEU A 164 30.60 57.25 12.86
C LEU A 164 30.42 58.73 12.46
N SER A 165 30.33 59.66 13.42
CA SER A 165 30.36 61.09 13.14
C SER A 165 31.77 61.65 12.86
N THR A 166 32.84 60.88 13.12
CA THR A 166 34.22 61.31 12.83
C THR A 166 34.62 61.29 11.34
N PRO A 167 34.19 60.35 10.47
CA PRO A 167 34.56 60.40 9.05
C PRO A 167 33.98 61.62 8.31
N LEU A 168 32.76 62.07 8.66
CA LEU A 168 32.07 63.16 7.96
C LEU A 168 32.53 64.57 8.39
N LYS A 169 33.17 64.70 9.58
CA LYS A 169 33.70 65.97 10.07
C LYS A 169 34.88 66.49 9.22
N HIS A 170 35.72 65.60 8.71
CA HIS A 170 36.83 65.98 7.81
C HIS A 170 36.33 66.51 6.45
N LEU A 171 35.09 66.21 6.09
CA LEU A 171 34.40 66.72 4.89
C LEU A 171 33.53 67.96 5.19
N GLY A 172 33.58 68.49 6.42
CA GLY A 172 32.77 69.65 6.83
C GLY A 172 31.28 69.36 7.01
N LEU A 173 30.86 68.08 6.97
CA LEU A 173 29.47 67.69 7.03
C LEU A 173 29.02 67.49 8.49
N THR A 174 28.04 68.27 8.91
CA THR A 174 27.40 68.17 10.23
C THR A 174 25.96 67.68 10.08
N LYS A 175 25.38 67.14 11.16
CA LYS A 175 23.98 66.70 11.21
C LYS A 175 22.99 67.80 10.78
N MET A 176 23.36 69.06 11.02
CA MET A 176 22.61 70.26 10.61
C MET A 176 22.63 70.47 9.08
N ASN A 177 23.76 70.22 8.41
CA ASN A 177 23.90 70.34 6.95
C ASN A 177 23.10 69.26 6.20
N LEU A 178 23.12 68.02 6.70
CA LEU A 178 22.38 66.89 6.10
C LEU A 178 20.87 67.09 6.16
N ASN A 179 20.34 67.56 7.29
CA ASN A 179 18.91 67.78 7.46
C ASN A 179 18.38 69.00 6.69
N ALA A 180 19.25 69.95 6.33
CA ALA A 180 18.85 71.16 5.61
C ALA A 180 18.86 71.00 4.07
N ARG A 181 19.39 69.90 3.51
CA ARG A 181 19.50 69.66 2.04
C ARG A 181 19.99 70.87 1.22
N ARG A 182 20.79 71.76 1.81
CA ARG A 182 21.32 72.95 1.14
C ARG A 182 22.82 72.82 1.05
N PHE A 183 23.31 72.37 -0.10
CA PHE A 183 24.71 72.53 -0.45
C PHE A 183 24.94 74.03 -0.72
N SER A 184 25.74 74.70 0.12
CA SER A 184 26.33 75.97 -0.30
C SER A 184 27.56 75.63 -1.15
N LEU A 185 27.46 75.88 -2.45
CA LEU A 185 28.61 75.82 -3.35
C LEU A 185 29.40 77.13 -3.19
N CYS A 186 30.73 77.01 -3.16
CA CYS A 186 31.60 78.05 -3.70
C CYS A 186 31.67 77.89 -5.22
#